data_AF-F8SGI6-F1
#
_entry.id   AF-F8SGI6-F1
#
_cell.length_a   1.000
_cell.length_b   1.000
_cell.length_c   1.000
_cell.angle_alpha   90.00
_cell.angle_beta   90.00
_cell.angle_gamma   90.00
#
_symmetry.space_group_name_H-M   'P 1'
#
loop_
_entity.id
_entity.type
_entity.pdbx_description
1 polymer ?
#
loop_
_entity_poly.entity_id
_entity_poly.type
_entity_poly.pdbx_seq_one_letter_code
_entity_poly.pdbx_strand_id
1 'polypeptide(L)'
;RTFYTLVMVDPDAPSPSDPNLREYLHWLVTDIPGTTGASFGQEVMCYESPRPTMGIHRFVLVLFQQLGRQTVYAPGWRQNFNTRDF
;
A
#
# COMPACT_ATOMS: atom_id res chain seq x y z
N ARG A 1 -1.50 -21.86 7.73
CA ARG A 1 -0.43 -21.19 6.94
C ARG A 1 -0.62 -19.69 7.12
N THR A 2 0.46 -18.95 7.33
CA THR A 2 0.41 -17.49 7.53
C THR A 2 0.52 -16.78 6.19
N PHE A 3 -0.32 -15.77 5.99
CA PHE A 3 -0.32 -14.91 4.80
C PHE A 3 -0.12 -13.47 5.21
N TYR A 4 0.46 -12.66 4.33
CA TYR A 4 0.74 -11.26 4.58
C TYR A 4 0.21 -10.38 3.45
N THR A 5 -0.16 -9.15 3.81
CA THR A 5 -0.46 -8.07 2.88
C THR A 5 0.62 -7.00 2.97
N LEU A 6 1.18 -6.61 1.83
CA LEU A 6 2.12 -5.50 1.69
C LEU A 6 1.39 -4.29 1.13
N VAL A 7 1.53 -3.16 1.83
CA VAL A 7 0.97 -1.85 1.46
C VAL A 7 2.13 -0.87 1.26
N MET A 8 2.14 -0.14 0.15
CA MET A 8 3.05 0.99 -0.08
C MET A 8 2.25 2.27 -0.25
N VAL A 9 2.50 3.27 0.59
CA VAL A 9 1.76 4.54 0.59
C VAL A 9 2.67 5.76 0.67
N ASP A 10 2.16 6.88 0.15
CA ASP A 10 2.71 8.22 0.31
C ASP A 10 1.73 9.09 1.14
N PRO A 11 2.03 9.39 2.42
CA PRO A 11 1.21 10.24 3.27
C PRO A 11 1.40 11.73 3.00
N ASP A 12 2.29 12.10 2.09
CA ASP A 12 2.69 13.48 1.79
C ASP A 12 2.15 13.94 0.42
N ALA A 13 1.28 13.18 -0.25
CA ALA A 13 0.72 13.56 -1.54
C ALA A 13 -0.33 14.71 -1.44
N PRO A 14 -0.30 15.71 -2.35
CA PRO A 14 0.67 15.95 -3.41
C PRO A 14 1.94 16.69 -2.96
N SER A 15 1.94 17.28 -1.75
CA SER A 15 3.12 17.85 -1.13
C SER A 15 3.06 17.69 0.40
N PRO A 16 4.20 17.55 1.10
CA PRO A 16 4.22 17.41 2.56
C PRO A 16 3.66 18.63 3.30
N SER A 17 3.70 19.81 2.67
CA SER A 17 3.15 21.06 3.22
C SER A 17 1.63 21.17 3.09
N ASP A 18 1.03 20.53 2.09
CA ASP A 18 -0.43 20.49 1.88
C ASP A 18 -0.83 19.08 1.37
N PRO A 19 -0.90 18.09 2.27
CA PRO A 19 -1.09 16.68 1.89
C PRO A 19 -2.57 16.31 1.77
N ASN A 20 -3.33 17.01 0.91
CA ASN A 20 -4.78 16.83 0.77
C ASN A 20 -5.20 15.53 0.04
N LEU A 21 -4.28 14.85 -0.63
CA LEU A 21 -4.49 13.54 -1.28
C LEU A 21 -3.99 12.37 -0.43
N ARG A 22 -3.51 12.63 0.79
CA ARG A 22 -2.98 11.59 1.68
C ARG A 22 -4.05 10.57 2.09
N GLU A 23 -3.72 9.31 2.27
CA GLU A 23 -2.50 8.65 1.78
C GLU A 23 -2.70 8.26 0.31
N TYR A 24 -1.65 8.33 -0.52
CA TYR A 24 -1.69 7.83 -1.89
C TYR A 24 -1.16 6.40 -1.95
N LEU A 25 -1.99 5.45 -2.36
CA LEU A 25 -1.64 4.03 -2.47
C LEU A 25 -0.81 3.77 -3.73
N HIS A 26 0.48 3.49 -3.54
CA HIS A 26 1.41 3.14 -4.62
C HIS A 26 1.35 1.66 -5.00
N TRP A 27 1.21 0.77 -4.02
CA TRP A 27 1.28 -0.67 -4.26
C TRP A 27 0.48 -1.44 -3.21
N LEU A 28 -0.26 -2.46 -3.63
CA LEU A 28 -0.98 -3.36 -2.74
C LEU A 28 -0.87 -4.80 -3.24
N VAL A 29 -0.24 -5.66 -2.42
CA VAL A 29 -0.09 -7.08 -2.70
C VAL A 29 -0.63 -7.87 -1.51
N THR A 30 -1.59 -8.74 -1.76
CA THR A 30 -2.22 -9.58 -0.74
C THR A 30 -1.73 -11.02 -0.84
N ASP A 31 -2.12 -11.87 0.11
CA ASP A 31 -1.94 -13.31 0.08
C ASP A 31 -0.49 -13.77 -0.10
N ILE A 32 0.48 -12.97 0.36
CA ILE A 32 1.90 -13.32 0.32
C ILE A 32 2.15 -14.48 1.30
N PRO A 33 2.58 -15.66 0.84
CA PRO A 33 2.92 -16.75 1.75
C PRO A 33 4.08 -16.34 2.67
N GLY A 34 3.97 -16.65 3.97
CA GLY A 34 5.07 -16.42 4.91
C GLY A 34 6.40 -17.03 4.42
N THR A 35 7.51 -16.40 4.79
CA THR A 35 8.88 -16.74 4.35
C THR A 35 9.14 -16.62 2.84
N THR A 36 8.24 -16.00 2.07
CA THR A 36 8.43 -15.70 0.64
C THR A 36 8.46 -14.18 0.41
N GLY A 37 8.11 -13.71 -0.78
CA GLY A 37 8.09 -12.29 -1.14
C GLY A 37 6.87 -11.90 -1.96
N ALA A 38 6.73 -10.60 -2.24
CA ALA A 38 5.58 -10.04 -2.95
C ALA A 38 5.31 -10.70 -4.31
N SER A 39 6.32 -11.23 -4.99
CA SER A 39 6.19 -11.96 -6.26
C SER A 39 5.36 -13.26 -6.16
N PHE A 40 5.14 -13.78 -4.95
CA PHE A 40 4.31 -14.96 -4.69
C PHE A 40 2.90 -14.62 -4.18
N GLY A 41 2.62 -13.34 -3.95
CA GLY A 41 1.30 -12.85 -3.56
C GLY A 41 0.42 -12.54 -4.77
N GLN A 42 -0.76 -12.01 -4.48
CA GLN A 42 -1.68 -11.47 -5.46
C GLN A 42 -1.53 -9.95 -5.50
N GLU A 43 -1.03 -9.41 -6.62
CA GLU A 43 -1.01 -7.97 -6.84
C GLU A 43 -2.43 -7.48 -7.15
N VAL A 44 -3.02 -6.74 -6.22
CA VAL A 44 -4.38 -6.21 -6.35
C VAL A 44 -4.41 -4.73 -6.72
N MET A 45 -3.35 -3.99 -6.41
CA MET A 45 -3.05 -2.68 -7.01
C MET A 45 -1.61 -2.69 -7.50
N CYS A 46 -1.44 -2.55 -8.81
CA CYS A 46 -0.12 -2.57 -9.44
C CYS A 46 0.80 -1.48 -8.89
N TYR A 47 2.09 -1.79 -8.81
CA TYR A 47 3.10 -0.82 -8.38
C TYR A 47 3.10 0.41 -9.29
N GLU A 48 2.90 1.59 -8.70
CA GLU A 48 3.05 2.87 -9.36
C GLU A 48 4.31 3.56 -8.83
N SER A 49 5.27 3.87 -9.72
CA SER A 49 6.54 4.44 -9.29
C SER A 49 6.35 5.83 -8.66
N PRO A 50 6.99 6.11 -7.50
CA PRO A 50 7.06 7.43 -6.92
C PRO A 50 7.46 8.53 -7.91
N ARG A 51 6.64 9.57 -8.03
CA ARG A 51 6.91 10.77 -8.86
C ARG A 51 6.55 12.05 -8.11
N PRO A 52 7.19 12.33 -6.97
CA PRO A 52 6.92 13.55 -6.21
C PRO A 52 7.27 14.78 -7.06
N THR A 53 6.37 15.75 -7.11
CA THR A 53 6.57 16.99 -7.88
C THR A 53 7.00 18.16 -6.98
N MET A 54 6.70 18.12 -5.67
CA MET A 54 6.96 19.21 -4.75
C MET A 54 7.35 18.72 -3.35
N GLY A 55 8.54 19.10 -2.89
CA GLY A 55 9.03 18.73 -1.55
C GLY A 55 9.59 17.30 -1.48
N ILE A 56 9.85 16.84 -0.27
CA ILE A 56 10.40 15.51 0.01
C ILE A 56 9.28 14.65 0.59
N HIS A 57 8.98 13.53 -0.07
CA HIS A 57 7.90 12.62 0.30
C HIS A 57 8.43 11.40 1.03
N ARG A 58 7.63 10.91 1.98
CA ARG A 58 7.87 9.62 2.64
C ARG A 58 7.16 8.52 1.85
N PHE A 59 7.88 7.47 1.50
CA PHE A 59 7.28 6.26 0.94
C PHE A 59 7.34 5.16 1.99
N VAL A 60 6.17 4.77 2.50
CA VAL A 60 6.06 3.85 3.63
C VAL A 60 5.62 2.48 3.14
N LEU A 61 6.39 1.46 3.49
CA LEU A 61 6.03 0.06 3.31
C LEU A 61 5.53 -0.50 4.64
N VAL A 62 4.31 -1.05 4.64
CA VAL A 62 3.69 -1.68 5.81
C VAL A 62 3.34 -3.12 5.48
N LEU A 63 3.64 -4.03 6.40
CA LEU A 63 3.33 -5.46 6.25
C LEU A 63 2.35 -5.88 7.35
N PHE A 64 1.19 -6.39 6.95
CA PHE A 64 0.16 -6.92 7.85
C PHE A 64 0.08 -8.44 7.77
N GLN A 65 -0.05 -9.11 8.90
CA GLN A 65 -0.39 -10.52 8.93
C GLN A 65 -1.91 -10.69 8.73
N GLN A 66 -2.32 -11.47 7.74
CA GLN A 66 -3.73 -11.75 7.46
C GLN A 66 -4.32 -12.81 8.41
N LEU A 67 -5.62 -12.69 8.69
CA LEU A 67 -6.39 -13.73 9.39
C LEU A 67 -6.53 -15.01 8.56
N GLY A 68 -6.56 -14.88 7.22
CA GLY A 68 -6.65 -15.98 6.29
C GLY A 68 -6.36 -15.54 4.86
N ARG A 69 -6.24 -16.50 3.94
CA ARG A 69 -6.10 -16.22 2.50
C ARG A 69 -7.41 -15.65 1.94
N GLN A 70 -7.33 -14.75 0.95
CA GLN A 70 -8.49 -14.14 0.28
C GLN A 70 -9.45 -13.38 1.22
N THR A 71 -8.90 -12.78 2.28
CA THR A 71 -9.69 -11.99 3.26
C THR A 71 -9.54 -10.47 3.10
N VAL A 72 -8.67 -10.04 2.19
CA VAL A 72 -8.32 -8.63 1.97
C VAL A 72 -8.75 -8.22 0.57
N TYR A 73 -9.35 -7.03 0.44
CA TYR A 73 -9.91 -6.52 -0.81
C TYR A 73 -9.26 -5.21 -1.20
N ALA A 74 -9.21 -4.94 -2.52
CA ALA A 74 -8.66 -3.70 -3.03
C ALA A 74 -9.62 -2.53 -2.82
N PRO A 75 -9.11 -1.32 -2.52
CA PRO A 75 -9.92 -0.11 -2.56
C PRO A 75 -10.30 0.24 -4.01
N GLY A 76 -11.30 1.12 -4.19
CA GLY A 76 -11.72 1.57 -5.53
C GLY A 76 -10.77 2.60 -6.17
N TRP A 77 -9.90 3.24 -5.38
CA TRP A 77 -9.04 4.35 -5.80
C TRP A 77 -7.78 4.43 -4.94
N ARG A 78 -6.77 5.20 -5.38
CA ARG A 78 -5.45 5.30 -4.72
C ARG A 78 -5.34 6.45 -3.73
N GLN A 79 -5.92 7.60 -4.06
CA GLN A 79 -5.90 8.81 -3.25
C GLN A 79 -6.80 8.69 -2.02
N ASN A 80 -6.49 9.41 -0.95
CA ASN A 80 -7.28 9.36 0.29
C ASN A 80 -7.44 7.93 0.85
N PHE A 81 -6.46 7.07 0.60
CA PHE A 81 -6.33 5.80 1.28
C PHE A 81 -6.01 6.05 2.76
N ASN A 82 -6.44 5.14 3.63
CA ASN A 82 -6.12 5.19 5.05
C ASN A 82 -5.62 3.82 5.51
N THR A 83 -4.30 3.70 5.70
CA THR A 83 -3.66 2.44 6.13
C THR A 83 -4.13 1.96 7.51
N ARG A 84 -4.70 2.83 8.36
CA ARG A 84 -5.22 2.43 9.68
C ARG A 84 -6.64 1.86 9.62
N ASP A 85 -7.46 2.35 8.69
CA ASP A 85 -8.84 1.91 8.53
C ASP A 85 -8.92 0.65 7.64
N PHE A 86 -7.89 0.43 6.82
CA PHE A 86 -7.67 -0.77 6.01
C PHE A 86 -7.27 -1.97 6.88
#